data_AF-A0A1W9MVH5-F1
#
_entry.id   AF-A0A1W9MVH5-F1
#
_cell.length_a   1.000
_cell.length_b   1.000
_cell.length_c   1.000
_cell.angle_alpha   90.00
_cell.angle_beta   90.00
_cell.angle_gamma   90.00
#
_symmetry.space_group_name_H-M   'P 1'
#
loop_
_entity.id
_entity.type
_entity.pdbx_description
1 polymer ?
#
loop_
_entity_poly.entity_id
_entity_poly.type
_entity_poly.pdbx_seq_one_letter_code
_entity_poly.pdbx_strand_id
1 'polypeptide(L)'
;MKKTVAVILFSVLFFLETASFVCLGGMLGDVDGDSSIGLTEALHALQITADIKSSIPVSYVITWKGNWKSGEMYEKYDAVQFEGASYICILAHLSEASDTPADTKLWNVMAMKGQKGDPGEPAFDMNGNDAYYMDGNVGIGLASPDHKLDVNGNINANGVYSISGKTVLASDGDNICLGVGAGEKNTGSGNSFLGYYAGYSNLGDTQKGLGILNTFVGYNAGYKNTDGSKNIFLGHSAGYQNTVGNSNTFVGYYAGRQNTQGSGNVFIGYYAGQNETGSDKLYIENSDSDSPLVYGDFSNNILAVGGSLGVNTKTPGSYKLYVSGNAYTIGTWQASDIRWKKNISPIDHALDKIMKLRGVRYKWKTDEYPEKNFPETPQIGLIAQETEPVIPELVNTDTDGYKAVSYEKLTPLLVEAIKEQQAQIKELQAEIQKLKTERLKD
;
A
#
# COMPACT_ATOMS: atom_id res chain seq x y z
N MET A 1 -13.06 -48.56 17.36
CA MET A 1 -14.35 -49.11 16.87
C MET A 1 -14.07 -50.11 15.77
N LYS A 2 -14.65 -51.32 15.85
CA LYS A 2 -14.52 -52.35 14.80
C LYS A 2 -15.34 -51.91 13.57
N LYS A 3 -14.77 -51.93 12.36
CA LYS A 3 -15.53 -51.74 11.13
C LYS A 3 -16.06 -53.09 10.65
N THR A 4 -17.35 -53.33 10.89
CA THR A 4 -18.09 -54.49 10.40
C THR A 4 -18.08 -54.51 8.87
N VAL A 5 -17.88 -55.69 8.27
CA VAL A 5 -18.02 -55.88 6.83
C VAL A 5 -19.49 -55.71 6.46
N ALA A 6 -19.80 -54.73 5.62
CA ALA A 6 -21.16 -54.46 5.18
C ALA A 6 -21.59 -55.48 4.12
N VAL A 7 -22.50 -56.38 4.49
CA VAL A 7 -23.42 -57.04 3.54
C VAL A 7 -24.75 -56.33 3.73
N ILE A 8 -25.15 -55.49 2.78
CA ILE A 8 -26.39 -54.71 2.83
C ILE A 8 -27.27 -55.03 1.61
N LEU A 9 -28.56 -55.15 1.93
CA LEU A 9 -29.72 -55.42 1.10
C LEU A 9 -30.05 -54.37 0.02
N PHE A 10 -30.80 -54.85 -1.00
CA PHE A 10 -31.90 -54.18 -1.72
C PHE A 10 -31.70 -53.14 -2.84
N SER A 11 -32.28 -53.46 -4.02
CA SER A 11 -33.25 -52.68 -4.85
C SER A 11 -33.40 -53.39 -6.21
N VAL A 12 -34.52 -54.00 -6.65
CA VAL A 12 -35.90 -53.52 -6.93
C VAL A 12 -35.99 -52.51 -8.10
N LEU A 13 -36.36 -53.02 -9.30
CA LEU A 13 -37.02 -52.39 -10.48
C LEU A 13 -36.95 -53.43 -11.65
N PHE A 14 -37.89 -53.63 -12.57
CA PHE A 14 -39.36 -53.46 -12.66
C PHE A 14 -39.85 -54.38 -13.82
N PHE A 15 -40.95 -55.13 -13.74
CA PHE A 15 -42.30 -54.76 -14.23
C PHE A 15 -43.37 -55.78 -13.79
N LEU A 16 -44.64 -55.36 -13.78
CA LEU A 16 -45.84 -56.07 -13.28
C LEU A 16 -46.19 -57.34 -14.09
N GLU A 17 -46.84 -58.38 -13.54
CA GLU A 17 -48.29 -58.40 -13.27
C GLU A 17 -48.76 -59.37 -12.15
N THR A 18 -49.79 -58.93 -11.41
CA THR A 18 -50.69 -59.68 -10.51
C THR A 18 -50.11 -60.49 -9.34
N ALA A 19 -50.20 -59.95 -8.11
CA ALA A 19 -51.00 -60.48 -6.99
C ALA A 19 -50.50 -60.01 -5.60
N SER A 20 -51.38 -59.34 -4.87
CA SER A 20 -51.50 -59.27 -3.40
C SER A 20 -50.24 -59.29 -2.52
N PHE A 21 -49.82 -58.10 -2.06
CA PHE A 21 -48.98 -57.94 -0.86
C PHE A 21 -49.69 -58.52 0.38
N VAL A 22 -49.08 -59.51 1.04
CA VAL A 22 -49.25 -59.72 2.47
C VAL A 22 -48.04 -59.13 3.18
N CYS A 23 -48.26 -58.05 3.92
CA CYS A 23 -47.22 -57.47 4.76
C CYS A 23 -47.05 -58.35 6.02
N LEU A 24 -46.10 -59.29 5.99
CA LEU A 24 -45.68 -60.01 7.20
C LEU A 24 -44.61 -59.19 7.93
N GLY A 25 -45.07 -58.18 8.68
CA GLY A 25 -44.25 -57.54 9.68
C GLY A 25 -44.06 -58.47 10.88
N GLY A 26 -42.85 -59.02 11.03
CA GLY A 26 -42.46 -59.83 12.18
C GLY A 26 -41.71 -61.12 11.81
N MET A 27 -40.80 -61.53 12.70
CA MET A 27 -40.04 -62.79 12.65
C MET A 27 -38.87 -62.88 11.64
N LEU A 28 -37.88 -62.01 11.84
CA LEU A 28 -36.47 -62.43 11.81
C LEU A 28 -35.93 -62.39 13.25
N GLY A 29 -36.57 -63.17 14.11
CA GLY A 29 -36.05 -63.50 15.43
C GLY A 29 -35.20 -64.76 15.32
N ASP A 30 -34.08 -64.76 16.03
CA ASP A 30 -33.31 -65.95 16.36
C ASP A 30 -34.25 -67.12 16.74
N VAL A 31 -34.03 -68.27 16.11
CA VAL A 31 -34.95 -69.42 16.09
C VAL A 31 -34.56 -70.48 17.14
N ASP A 32 -33.32 -70.45 17.66
CA ASP A 32 -32.84 -71.40 18.68
C ASP A 32 -32.62 -70.77 20.07
N GLY A 33 -32.58 -69.44 20.15
CA GLY A 33 -32.58 -68.65 21.38
C GLY A 33 -31.18 -68.21 21.86
N ASP A 34 -30.12 -68.40 21.06
CA ASP A 34 -28.74 -68.05 21.42
C ASP A 34 -28.39 -66.55 21.28
N SER A 35 -29.33 -65.72 20.80
CA SER A 35 -29.21 -64.29 20.51
C SER A 35 -28.23 -63.92 19.39
N SER A 36 -27.85 -64.89 18.56
CA SER A 36 -27.07 -64.70 17.34
C SER A 36 -27.89 -65.07 16.09
N ILE A 37 -27.38 -64.72 14.91
CA ILE A 37 -27.95 -65.16 13.63
C ILE A 37 -26.86 -65.96 12.95
N GLY A 38 -26.94 -67.28 13.07
CA GLY A 38 -26.02 -68.22 12.47
C GLY A 38 -26.30 -68.47 11.00
N LEU A 39 -25.50 -69.37 10.41
CA LEU A 39 -25.64 -69.77 9.01
C LEU A 39 -26.98 -70.49 8.77
N THR A 40 -27.48 -71.22 9.77
CA THR A 40 -28.73 -71.98 9.72
C THR A 40 -29.95 -71.05 9.64
N GLU A 41 -29.98 -70.00 10.46
CA GLU A 41 -31.05 -69.00 10.53
C GLU A 41 -31.06 -68.16 9.25
N ALA A 42 -29.88 -67.78 8.75
CA ALA A 42 -29.73 -67.08 7.48
C ALA A 42 -30.19 -67.94 6.28
N LEU A 43 -29.98 -69.25 6.32
CA LEU A 43 -30.45 -70.18 5.29
C LEU A 43 -31.98 -70.34 5.33
N HIS A 44 -32.56 -70.40 6.53
CA HIS A 44 -34.02 -70.43 6.74
C HIS A 44 -34.69 -69.15 6.19
N ALA A 45 -34.11 -67.98 6.44
CA ALA A 45 -34.60 -66.70 5.92
C ALA A 45 -34.57 -66.63 4.39
N LEU A 46 -33.53 -67.20 3.76
CA LEU A 46 -33.43 -67.28 2.31
C LEU A 46 -34.54 -68.15 1.69
N GLN A 47 -34.87 -69.28 2.33
CA GLN A 47 -35.90 -70.23 1.88
C GLN A 47 -37.32 -69.66 1.90
N ILE A 48 -37.60 -68.66 2.74
CA ILE A 48 -38.91 -68.00 2.83
C ILE A 48 -39.02 -66.82 1.84
N THR A 49 -37.90 -66.19 1.48
CA THR A 49 -37.90 -64.93 0.71
C THR A 49 -37.72 -65.14 -0.81
N ALA A 50 -37.26 -66.31 -1.24
CA ALA A 50 -37.12 -66.66 -2.65
C ALA A 50 -38.13 -67.75 -3.02
N ASP A 51 -39.06 -67.44 -3.94
CA ASP A 51 -40.11 -68.34 -4.46
C ASP A 51 -39.53 -69.41 -5.43
N ILE A 52 -38.47 -70.09 -4.98
CA ILE A 52 -37.70 -71.07 -5.73
C ILE A 52 -38.16 -72.46 -5.28
N LYS A 53 -39.11 -73.03 -6.05
CA LYS A 53 -39.53 -74.45 -6.05
C LYS A 53 -39.48 -75.17 -4.69
N SER A 54 -40.67 -75.41 -4.13
CA SER A 54 -41.02 -76.02 -2.83
C SER A 54 -40.51 -77.45 -2.50
N SER A 55 -39.26 -77.82 -2.84
CA SER A 55 -38.74 -79.17 -2.60
C SER A 55 -37.22 -79.27 -2.40
N ILE A 56 -36.65 -78.52 -1.45
CA ILE A 56 -35.44 -78.94 -0.73
C ILE A 56 -35.84 -79.15 0.74
N PRO A 57 -36.04 -80.41 1.19
CA PRO A 57 -36.41 -80.68 2.57
C PRO A 57 -35.38 -80.14 3.57
N VAL A 58 -35.86 -79.67 4.73
CA VAL A 58 -35.09 -79.00 5.80
C VAL A 58 -34.09 -79.92 6.53
N SER A 59 -33.78 -81.08 5.96
CA SER A 59 -32.95 -82.16 6.53
C SER A 59 -31.58 -82.30 5.83
N TYR A 60 -31.22 -81.41 4.91
CA TYR A 60 -30.00 -81.50 4.12
C TYR A 60 -29.04 -80.33 4.42
N VAL A 61 -27.88 -80.65 4.98
CA VAL A 61 -26.82 -79.67 5.28
C VAL A 61 -26.01 -79.38 4.03
N ILE A 62 -26.05 -78.13 3.55
CA ILE A 62 -25.16 -77.67 2.48
C ILE A 62 -23.72 -77.65 3.02
N THR A 63 -22.83 -78.42 2.40
CA THR A 63 -21.44 -78.55 2.86
C THR A 63 -20.51 -77.77 1.95
N TRP A 64 -19.87 -76.72 2.46
CA TRP A 64 -18.94 -75.91 1.66
C TRP A 64 -17.58 -76.61 1.50
N LYS A 65 -17.19 -76.91 0.26
CA LYS A 65 -15.97 -77.64 -0.10
C LYS A 65 -14.83 -76.71 -0.58
N GLY A 66 -15.07 -75.41 -0.68
CA GLY A 66 -14.11 -74.44 -1.21
C GLY A 66 -14.12 -74.38 -2.73
N ASN A 67 -12.95 -74.16 -3.36
CA ASN A 67 -12.85 -74.16 -4.82
C ASN A 67 -13.08 -75.58 -5.39
N TRP A 68 -13.82 -75.69 -6.49
CA TRP A 68 -14.01 -76.94 -7.22
C TRP A 68 -12.67 -77.52 -7.71
N LYS A 69 -12.54 -78.85 -7.67
CA LYS A 69 -11.38 -79.60 -8.13
C LYS A 69 -11.85 -80.81 -8.91
N SER A 70 -11.11 -81.18 -9.96
CA SER A 70 -11.28 -82.46 -10.64
C SER A 70 -10.61 -83.60 -9.84
N GLY A 71 -11.23 -84.78 -9.85
CA GLY A 71 -10.84 -85.94 -9.07
C GLY A 71 -11.38 -85.93 -7.63
N GLU A 72 -12.25 -84.99 -7.26
CA GLU A 72 -12.86 -84.91 -5.93
C GLU A 72 -14.29 -85.49 -5.97
N MET A 73 -14.64 -86.28 -4.95
CA MET A 73 -16.02 -86.76 -4.81
C MET A 73 -16.87 -85.67 -4.19
N TYR A 74 -17.88 -85.23 -4.93
CA TYR A 74 -18.87 -84.25 -4.49
C TYR A 74 -20.19 -84.94 -4.24
N GLU A 75 -20.64 -84.86 -2.99
CA GLU A 75 -21.96 -85.34 -2.61
C GLU A 75 -23.05 -84.38 -3.07
N LYS A 76 -24.28 -84.87 -3.17
CA LYS A 76 -25.42 -83.98 -3.43
C LYS A 76 -25.54 -82.98 -2.28
N TYR A 77 -25.69 -81.70 -2.63
CA TYR A 77 -25.65 -80.53 -1.75
C TYR A 77 -24.25 -80.08 -1.26
N ASP A 78 -23.16 -80.66 -1.76
CA ASP A 78 -21.84 -80.02 -1.65
C ASP A 78 -21.84 -78.71 -2.44
N ALA A 79 -21.27 -77.65 -1.85
CA ALA A 79 -21.19 -76.33 -2.45
C ALA A 79 -19.73 -75.94 -2.73
N VAL A 80 -19.47 -75.38 -3.91
CA VAL A 80 -18.14 -75.03 -4.41
C VAL A 80 -18.09 -73.63 -4.99
N GLN A 81 -16.88 -73.06 -5.05
CA GLN A 81 -16.57 -71.89 -5.86
C GLN A 81 -15.89 -72.32 -7.17
N PHE A 82 -16.33 -71.78 -8.29
CA PHE A 82 -15.72 -71.99 -9.61
C PHE A 82 -15.88 -70.71 -10.43
N GLU A 83 -14.79 -70.28 -11.08
CA GLU A 83 -14.75 -69.09 -11.96
C GLU A 83 -15.41 -67.81 -11.37
N GLY A 84 -15.33 -67.62 -10.05
CA GLY A 84 -15.88 -66.44 -9.36
C GLY A 84 -17.39 -66.49 -9.03
N ALA A 85 -18.06 -67.59 -9.36
CA ALA A 85 -19.41 -67.90 -8.94
C ALA A 85 -19.44 -69.06 -7.92
N SER A 86 -20.51 -69.14 -7.14
CA SER A 86 -20.76 -70.24 -6.19
C SER A 86 -21.83 -71.17 -6.76
N TYR A 87 -21.60 -72.47 -6.64
CA TYR A 87 -22.44 -73.54 -7.19
C TYR A 87 -22.76 -74.59 -6.13
N ILE A 88 -23.86 -75.33 -6.31
CA ILE A 88 -24.26 -76.47 -5.49
C ILE A 88 -24.42 -77.72 -6.34
N CYS A 89 -23.85 -78.82 -5.88
CA CYS A 89 -23.93 -80.14 -6.49
C CYS A 89 -25.37 -80.66 -6.36
N ILE A 90 -26.00 -81.03 -7.47
CA ILE A 90 -27.38 -81.55 -7.50
C ILE A 90 -27.45 -83.07 -7.72
N LEU A 91 -26.33 -83.70 -8.08
CA LEU A 91 -26.20 -85.14 -8.24
C LEU A 91 -24.81 -85.60 -7.79
N ALA A 92 -24.73 -86.54 -6.84
CA ALA A 92 -23.45 -87.01 -6.32
C ALA A 92 -22.61 -87.68 -7.42
N HIS A 93 -21.35 -87.28 -7.56
CA HIS A 93 -20.43 -87.76 -8.60
C HIS A 93 -18.96 -87.61 -8.16
N LEU A 94 -18.07 -88.36 -8.82
CA LEU A 94 -16.64 -88.07 -8.83
C LEU A 94 -16.38 -87.09 -9.98
N SER A 95 -15.86 -85.90 -9.70
CA SER A 95 -15.72 -84.84 -10.71
C SER A 95 -14.63 -85.15 -11.75
N GLU A 96 -15.00 -85.50 -12.97
CA GLU A 96 -14.03 -85.56 -14.07
C GLU A 96 -13.72 -84.15 -14.61
N ALA A 97 -12.73 -84.03 -15.50
CA ALA A 97 -12.32 -82.73 -16.04
C ALA A 97 -13.41 -82.07 -16.92
N SER A 98 -14.39 -82.86 -17.40
CA SER A 98 -15.61 -82.41 -18.05
C SER A 98 -16.66 -81.85 -17.09
N ASP A 99 -16.65 -82.31 -15.82
CA ASP A 99 -17.78 -82.21 -14.89
C ASP A 99 -17.68 -80.93 -14.04
N THR A 100 -17.26 -79.85 -14.70
CA THR A 100 -17.12 -78.53 -14.10
C THR A 100 -18.49 -78.02 -13.61
N PRO A 101 -18.53 -77.08 -12.66
CA PRO A 101 -19.78 -76.48 -12.20
C PRO A 101 -20.61 -75.73 -13.27
N ALA A 102 -20.10 -75.60 -14.49
CA ALA A 102 -20.88 -75.17 -15.65
C ALA A 102 -21.81 -76.26 -16.22
N ASP A 103 -21.62 -77.55 -15.91
CA ASP A 103 -22.58 -78.60 -16.30
C ASP A 103 -23.83 -78.56 -15.39
N THR A 104 -24.89 -77.99 -15.94
CA THR A 104 -26.21 -77.84 -15.32
C THR A 104 -26.93 -79.15 -15.00
N LYS A 105 -26.39 -80.31 -15.43
CA LYS A 105 -26.89 -81.64 -15.03
C LYS A 105 -26.36 -82.07 -13.65
N LEU A 106 -25.18 -81.58 -13.27
CA LEU A 106 -24.47 -81.95 -12.05
C LEU A 106 -24.46 -80.82 -11.02
N TRP A 107 -24.58 -79.57 -11.46
CA TRP A 107 -24.45 -78.37 -10.63
C TRP A 107 -25.53 -77.31 -10.92
N ASN A 108 -25.96 -76.59 -9.88
CA ASN A 108 -26.77 -75.38 -10.01
C ASN A 108 -25.98 -74.15 -9.53
N VAL A 109 -26.12 -73.01 -10.20
CA VAL A 109 -25.60 -71.72 -9.73
C VAL A 109 -26.36 -71.31 -8.47
N MET A 110 -25.64 -70.94 -7.40
CA MET A 110 -26.20 -70.30 -6.21
C MET A 110 -26.02 -68.78 -6.22
N ALA A 111 -24.86 -68.28 -6.64
CA ALA A 111 -24.56 -66.85 -6.68
C ALA A 111 -23.48 -66.50 -7.71
N MET A 112 -23.62 -65.34 -8.35
CA MET A 112 -22.60 -64.75 -9.22
C MET A 112 -22.26 -63.34 -8.72
N LYS A 113 -21.00 -62.92 -8.86
CA LYS A 113 -20.57 -61.57 -8.47
C LYS A 113 -21.13 -60.52 -9.44
N GLY A 114 -22.00 -59.63 -8.96
CA GLY A 114 -22.49 -58.49 -9.73
C GLY A 114 -21.41 -57.47 -10.08
N GLN A 115 -21.68 -56.61 -11.07
CA GLN A 115 -20.81 -55.49 -11.41
C GLN A 115 -20.72 -54.48 -10.25
N LYS A 116 -19.57 -53.83 -10.11
CA LYS A 116 -19.36 -52.77 -9.12
C LYS A 116 -20.16 -51.55 -9.56
N GLY A 117 -21.05 -51.04 -8.69
CA GLY A 117 -21.80 -49.80 -8.95
C GLY A 117 -20.90 -48.57 -9.09
N ASP A 118 -21.38 -47.59 -9.83
CA ASP A 118 -20.62 -46.38 -10.16
C ASP A 118 -20.29 -45.54 -8.91
N PRO A 119 -19.09 -44.94 -8.82
CA PRO A 119 -18.80 -43.91 -7.82
C PRO A 119 -19.71 -42.70 -8.05
N GLY A 120 -20.28 -42.13 -6.97
CA GLY A 120 -20.99 -40.86 -7.06
C GLY A 120 -20.05 -39.74 -7.55
N GLU A 121 -20.58 -38.82 -8.35
CA GLU A 121 -19.77 -37.76 -8.95
C GLU A 121 -19.15 -36.82 -7.90
N PRO A 122 -17.87 -36.45 -8.04
CA PRO A 122 -17.20 -35.56 -7.11
C PRO A 122 -17.68 -34.11 -7.28
N ALA A 123 -17.78 -33.36 -6.18
CA ALA A 123 -18.15 -31.95 -6.21
C ALA A 123 -17.08 -31.02 -6.83
N PHE A 124 -15.90 -31.56 -7.14
CA PHE A 124 -14.82 -30.89 -7.87
C PHE A 124 -14.34 -31.83 -8.97
N ASP A 125 -14.19 -31.30 -10.18
CA ASP A 125 -13.57 -32.00 -11.29
C ASP A 125 -12.06 -32.14 -11.05
N MET A 126 -11.45 -33.18 -11.61
CA MET A 126 -10.02 -33.48 -11.45
C MET A 126 -9.33 -33.56 -12.81
N ASN A 127 -8.18 -32.89 -12.95
CA ASN A 127 -7.28 -33.04 -14.09
C ASN A 127 -5.85 -33.25 -13.59
N GLY A 128 -5.40 -34.52 -13.57
CA GLY A 128 -4.12 -34.88 -12.98
C GLY A 128 -4.13 -34.66 -11.46
N ASN A 129 -3.33 -33.70 -11.00
CA ASN A 129 -3.26 -33.30 -9.58
C ASN A 129 -4.13 -32.08 -9.25
N ASP A 130 -4.73 -31.43 -10.25
CA ASP A 130 -5.49 -30.20 -10.08
C ASP A 130 -6.98 -30.49 -9.89
N ALA A 131 -7.56 -29.94 -8.82
CA ALA A 131 -9.00 -29.93 -8.58
C ALA A 131 -9.59 -28.58 -9.00
N TYR A 132 -10.70 -28.59 -9.74
CA TYR A 132 -11.34 -27.38 -10.26
C TYR A 132 -12.87 -27.43 -10.20
N TYR A 133 -13.52 -26.28 -10.35
CA TYR A 133 -14.97 -26.11 -10.29
C TYR A 133 -15.40 -25.16 -11.41
N MET A 134 -16.14 -25.68 -12.40
CA MET A 134 -16.38 -24.97 -13.67
C MET A 134 -17.58 -24.01 -13.66
N ASP A 135 -18.58 -24.23 -12.81
CA ASP A 135 -19.80 -23.41 -12.75
C ASP A 135 -20.21 -23.13 -11.29
N GLY A 136 -21.06 -22.13 -11.05
CA GLY A 136 -21.44 -21.71 -9.70
C GLY A 136 -20.37 -20.91 -8.96
N ASN A 137 -20.48 -20.83 -7.63
CA ASN A 137 -19.63 -20.05 -6.73
C ASN A 137 -19.12 -20.96 -5.58
N VAL A 138 -17.87 -20.78 -5.15
CA VAL A 138 -17.28 -21.57 -4.05
C VAL A 138 -17.40 -20.81 -2.72
N GLY A 139 -18.14 -21.37 -1.76
CA GLY A 139 -18.30 -20.81 -0.42
C GLY A 139 -17.52 -21.59 0.64
N ILE A 140 -16.61 -20.94 1.36
CA ILE A 140 -15.93 -21.50 2.53
C ILE A 140 -16.61 -20.95 3.78
N GLY A 141 -17.36 -21.80 4.50
CA GLY A 141 -18.15 -21.37 5.67
C GLY A 141 -19.45 -20.62 5.32
N LEU A 142 -19.89 -20.69 4.06
CA LEU A 142 -21.12 -20.07 3.52
C LEU A 142 -21.93 -21.09 2.74
N ALA A 143 -23.25 -21.12 2.95
CA ALA A 143 -24.19 -21.92 2.16
C ALA A 143 -24.67 -21.21 0.88
N SER A 144 -24.44 -19.89 0.79
CA SER A 144 -24.85 -19.03 -0.33
C SER A 144 -23.76 -17.98 -0.60
N PRO A 145 -22.68 -18.33 -1.31
CA PRO A 145 -21.61 -17.39 -1.68
C PRO A 145 -22.05 -16.44 -2.80
N ASP A 146 -21.89 -15.12 -2.60
CA ASP A 146 -22.28 -14.09 -3.59
C ASP A 146 -21.23 -13.88 -4.68
N HIS A 147 -19.99 -14.36 -4.46
CA HIS A 147 -18.85 -14.22 -5.36
C HIS A 147 -18.28 -15.59 -5.74
N LYS A 148 -17.53 -15.64 -6.86
CA LYS A 148 -16.93 -16.89 -7.39
C LYS A 148 -16.08 -17.66 -6.38
N LEU A 149 -15.43 -16.95 -5.46
CA LEU A 149 -14.91 -17.47 -4.21
C LEU A 149 -15.33 -16.51 -3.09
N ASP A 150 -15.95 -17.04 -2.04
CA ASP A 150 -16.43 -16.28 -0.89
C ASP A 150 -16.06 -17.04 0.40
N VAL A 151 -15.58 -16.33 1.44
CA VAL A 151 -14.98 -16.94 2.63
C VAL A 151 -15.46 -16.24 3.90
N ASN A 152 -16.27 -16.94 4.68
CA ASN A 152 -16.69 -16.50 6.01
C ASN A 152 -15.62 -16.86 7.04
N GLY A 153 -14.55 -16.07 7.05
CA GLY A 153 -13.39 -16.26 7.92
C GLY A 153 -12.13 -15.63 7.33
N ASN A 154 -10.98 -15.94 7.93
CA ASN A 154 -9.69 -15.45 7.45
C ASN A 154 -9.12 -16.38 6.37
N ILE A 155 -8.60 -15.80 5.28
CA ILE A 155 -7.81 -16.53 4.29
C ILE A 155 -6.33 -16.47 4.72
N ASN A 156 -5.70 -17.63 4.94
CA ASN A 156 -4.27 -17.72 5.22
C ASN A 156 -3.52 -18.20 3.96
N ALA A 157 -2.71 -17.34 3.37
CA ALA A 157 -1.91 -17.64 2.18
C ALA A 157 -0.43 -17.75 2.54
N ASN A 158 0.17 -18.94 2.41
CA ASN A 158 1.59 -19.18 2.69
C ASN A 158 2.50 -18.72 1.54
N GLY A 159 2.29 -17.50 1.02
CA GLY A 159 2.97 -16.98 -0.16
C GLY A 159 2.34 -15.67 -0.66
N VAL A 160 2.21 -15.51 -1.98
CA VAL A 160 1.64 -14.30 -2.59
C VAL A 160 0.15 -14.46 -2.87
N TYR A 161 -0.67 -13.54 -2.39
CA TYR A 161 -2.05 -13.38 -2.86
C TYR A 161 -2.04 -12.63 -4.20
N SER A 162 -2.36 -13.34 -5.28
CA SER A 162 -2.34 -12.82 -6.65
C SER A 162 -3.72 -12.77 -7.29
N ILE A 163 -4.00 -11.72 -8.05
CA ILE A 163 -5.19 -11.60 -8.92
C ILE A 163 -4.72 -11.47 -10.36
N SER A 164 -5.28 -12.27 -11.27
CA SER A 164 -4.90 -12.30 -12.69
C SER A 164 -3.39 -12.47 -12.93
N GLY A 165 -2.74 -13.33 -12.13
CA GLY A 165 -1.30 -13.59 -12.19
C GLY A 165 -0.39 -12.48 -11.65
N LYS A 166 -0.94 -11.50 -10.93
CA LYS A 166 -0.20 -10.33 -10.42
C LYS A 166 -0.34 -10.24 -8.90
N THR A 167 0.77 -9.99 -8.21
CA THR A 167 0.81 -9.70 -6.77
C THR A 167 -0.19 -8.62 -6.39
N VAL A 168 -1.10 -8.95 -5.48
CA VAL A 168 -2.02 -7.99 -4.86
C VAL A 168 -1.68 -7.81 -3.38
N LEU A 169 -1.33 -8.87 -2.66
CA LEU A 169 -0.67 -8.77 -1.36
C LEU A 169 0.45 -9.80 -1.29
N ALA A 170 1.68 -9.33 -1.08
CA ALA A 170 2.80 -10.18 -0.66
C ALA A 170 3.30 -9.72 0.70
N SER A 171 3.37 -10.66 1.65
CA SER A 171 4.16 -10.56 2.88
C SER A 171 5.39 -11.45 2.73
N ASP A 172 6.31 -11.05 1.85
CA ASP A 172 7.60 -11.72 1.69
C ASP A 172 8.60 -11.07 2.66
N GLY A 173 8.85 -11.74 3.78
CA GLY A 173 9.51 -11.15 4.95
C GLY A 173 8.74 -9.95 5.50
N ASP A 174 9.48 -8.92 5.91
CA ASP A 174 8.92 -7.68 6.50
C ASP A 174 8.42 -6.66 5.46
N ASN A 175 8.12 -7.08 4.22
CA ASN A 175 7.66 -6.19 3.16
C ASN A 175 6.13 -6.20 3.01
N ILE A 176 5.57 -5.07 2.56
CA ILE A 176 4.17 -4.95 2.13
C ILE A 176 4.16 -4.45 0.69
N CYS A 177 3.74 -5.29 -0.25
CA CYS A 177 3.61 -4.93 -1.67
C CYS A 177 2.16 -5.05 -2.13
N LEU A 178 1.56 -3.93 -2.56
CA LEU A 178 0.18 -3.83 -3.03
C LEU A 178 0.10 -3.09 -4.37
N GLY A 179 -0.26 -3.82 -5.43
CA GLY A 179 -0.44 -3.28 -6.78
C GLY A 179 0.36 -4.06 -7.82
N VAL A 180 -0.08 -3.97 -9.08
CA VAL A 180 0.51 -4.72 -10.19
C VAL A 180 2.00 -4.40 -10.34
N GLY A 181 2.85 -5.42 -10.14
CA GLY A 181 4.30 -5.30 -10.23
C GLY A 181 4.96 -4.51 -9.09
N ALA A 182 4.21 -4.17 -8.03
CA ALA A 182 4.78 -3.56 -6.83
C ALA A 182 5.80 -4.53 -6.20
N GLY A 183 7.06 -4.08 -6.05
CA GLY A 183 8.14 -4.90 -5.52
C GLY A 183 8.48 -6.18 -6.30
N GLU A 184 8.16 -6.28 -7.61
CA GLU A 184 8.32 -7.53 -8.38
C GLU A 184 9.76 -8.08 -8.39
N LYS A 185 10.78 -7.20 -8.32
CA LYS A 185 12.20 -7.56 -8.15
C LYS A 185 12.76 -7.11 -6.80
N ASN A 186 11.90 -6.94 -5.80
CA ASN A 186 12.36 -6.56 -4.47
C ASN A 186 13.16 -7.71 -3.83
N THR A 187 14.40 -7.43 -3.40
CA THR A 187 15.20 -8.34 -2.57
C THR A 187 15.56 -7.73 -1.20
N GLY A 188 15.07 -6.52 -0.90
CA GLY A 188 15.21 -5.88 0.41
C GLY A 188 14.09 -6.25 1.38
N SER A 189 14.25 -5.86 2.65
CA SER A 189 13.26 -6.04 3.72
C SER A 189 12.76 -4.72 4.32
N GLY A 190 11.62 -4.77 5.01
CA GLY A 190 11.04 -3.63 5.72
C GLY A 190 10.47 -2.55 4.80
N ASN A 191 10.15 -2.87 3.54
CA ASN A 191 9.65 -1.91 2.56
C ASN A 191 8.12 -1.91 2.48
N SER A 192 7.54 -0.75 2.16
CA SER A 192 6.10 -0.57 1.90
C SER A 192 5.88 0.02 0.51
N PHE A 193 5.41 -0.79 -0.43
CA PHE A 193 5.22 -0.44 -1.84
C PHE A 193 3.75 -0.51 -2.23
N LEU A 194 3.17 0.62 -2.64
CA LEU A 194 1.76 0.76 -3.01
C LEU A 194 1.62 1.45 -4.37
N GLY A 195 1.10 0.73 -5.37
CA GLY A 195 0.81 1.24 -6.70
C GLY A 195 1.47 0.44 -7.82
N TYR A 196 1.05 0.72 -9.06
CA TYR A 196 1.60 0.07 -10.26
C TYR A 196 3.12 0.27 -10.34
N TYR A 197 3.89 -0.83 -10.33
CA TYR A 197 5.35 -0.86 -10.30
C TYR A 197 6.03 0.04 -9.23
N ALA A 198 5.37 0.28 -8.09
CA ALA A 198 6.03 0.90 -6.94
C ALA A 198 7.18 0.01 -6.45
N GLY A 199 8.41 0.55 -6.34
CA GLY A 199 9.59 -0.22 -5.91
C GLY A 199 9.97 -1.41 -6.81
N TYR A 200 9.55 -1.41 -8.08
CA TYR A 200 9.72 -2.55 -8.99
C TYR A 200 11.13 -3.15 -9.03
N SER A 201 12.17 -2.31 -9.06
CA SER A 201 13.57 -2.74 -9.22
C SER A 201 14.37 -2.85 -7.91
N ASN A 202 13.72 -2.90 -6.74
CA ASN A 202 14.37 -2.72 -5.42
C ASN A 202 15.34 -3.87 -5.00
N LEU A 203 16.52 -3.90 -5.62
CA LEU A 203 17.60 -4.88 -5.41
C LEU A 203 18.31 -4.70 -4.04
N GLY A 204 17.59 -4.96 -2.95
CA GLY A 204 18.17 -4.91 -1.62
C GLY A 204 19.18 -6.03 -1.32
N ASP A 205 20.07 -5.72 -0.39
CA ASP A 205 21.01 -6.65 0.24
C ASP A 205 20.94 -6.40 1.75
N THR A 206 20.26 -7.30 2.47
CA THR A 206 20.03 -7.20 3.92
C THR A 206 21.31 -7.34 4.74
N GLN A 207 22.36 -8.00 4.23
CA GLN A 207 23.66 -8.10 4.90
C GLN A 207 24.44 -6.77 4.80
N LYS A 208 24.20 -5.98 3.74
CA LYS A 208 24.81 -4.66 3.55
C LYS A 208 23.91 -3.48 3.95
N GLY A 209 22.64 -3.73 4.29
CA GLY A 209 21.66 -2.70 4.61
C GLY A 209 21.21 -1.87 3.40
N LEU A 210 21.16 -2.49 2.22
CA LEU A 210 20.78 -1.86 0.95
C LEU A 210 19.34 -2.24 0.55
N GLY A 211 18.64 -1.36 -0.15
CA GLY A 211 17.25 -1.52 -0.58
C GLY A 211 16.25 -1.73 0.57
N ILE A 212 16.53 -1.25 1.79
CA ILE A 212 15.68 -1.50 2.97
C ILE A 212 14.97 -0.24 3.47
N LEU A 213 13.88 -0.45 4.22
CA LEU A 213 13.14 0.60 4.95
C LEU A 213 12.60 1.73 4.06
N ASN A 214 12.24 1.42 2.81
CA ASN A 214 11.67 2.38 1.87
C ASN A 214 10.13 2.37 1.91
N THR A 215 9.50 3.54 1.76
CA THR A 215 8.04 3.69 1.59
C THR A 215 7.76 4.36 0.25
N PHE A 216 7.28 3.59 -0.73
CA PHE A 216 6.97 4.09 -2.08
C PHE A 216 5.47 3.95 -2.36
N VAL A 217 4.78 5.08 -2.56
CA VAL A 217 3.34 5.13 -2.80
C VAL A 217 3.05 5.94 -4.06
N GLY A 218 2.55 5.30 -5.10
CA GLY A 218 2.18 5.92 -6.37
C GLY A 218 2.63 5.10 -7.58
N TYR A 219 2.02 5.39 -8.73
CA TYR A 219 2.39 4.80 -10.02
C TYR A 219 3.88 5.06 -10.30
N ASN A 220 4.67 4.00 -10.46
CA ASN A 220 6.12 4.01 -10.63
C ASN A 220 6.94 4.79 -9.56
N ALA A 221 6.43 4.93 -8.33
CA ALA A 221 7.21 5.51 -7.23
C ALA A 221 8.44 4.64 -6.93
N GLY A 222 9.65 5.23 -6.93
CA GLY A 222 10.91 4.49 -6.71
C GLY A 222 11.21 3.38 -7.72
N TYR A 223 10.66 3.43 -8.94
CA TYR A 223 10.71 2.34 -9.93
C TYR A 223 12.11 1.76 -10.18
N LYS A 224 13.14 2.60 -10.27
CA LYS A 224 14.53 2.19 -10.51
C LYS A 224 15.40 2.05 -9.25
N ASN A 225 14.84 2.23 -8.05
CA ASN A 225 15.63 2.11 -6.82
C ASN A 225 16.26 0.73 -6.79
N THR A 226 17.59 0.63 -6.64
CA THR A 226 18.28 -0.64 -6.49
C THR A 226 18.71 -0.80 -5.03
N ASP A 227 19.66 0.04 -4.61
CA ASP A 227 20.38 -0.08 -3.35
C ASP A 227 19.91 0.99 -2.33
N GLY A 228 19.25 2.04 -2.82
CA GLY A 228 18.79 3.17 -2.01
C GLY A 228 17.86 2.73 -0.87
N SER A 229 18.12 3.25 0.33
CA SER A 229 17.44 2.84 1.57
C SER A 229 16.90 4.04 2.34
N LYS A 230 15.90 3.80 3.20
CA LYS A 230 15.28 4.81 4.08
C LYS A 230 14.62 5.97 3.32
N ASN A 231 14.18 5.74 2.09
CA ASN A 231 13.54 6.74 1.25
C ASN A 231 12.01 6.73 1.40
N ILE A 232 11.39 7.91 1.35
CA ILE A 232 9.93 8.10 1.34
C ILE A 232 9.56 8.76 0.01
N PHE A 233 8.95 8.03 -0.93
CA PHE A 233 8.51 8.55 -2.22
C PHE A 233 6.99 8.44 -2.36
N LEU A 234 6.28 9.56 -2.24
CA LEU A 234 4.81 9.63 -2.26
C LEU A 234 4.34 10.46 -3.46
N GLY A 235 3.90 9.82 -4.53
CA GLY A 235 3.38 10.46 -5.73
C GLY A 235 3.69 9.68 -7.01
N HIS A 236 2.98 10.01 -8.09
CA HIS A 236 3.23 9.43 -9.41
C HIS A 236 4.67 9.74 -9.87
N SER A 237 5.47 8.69 -10.04
CA SER A 237 6.89 8.70 -10.42
C SER A 237 7.78 9.59 -9.52
N ALA A 238 7.42 9.74 -8.24
CA ALA A 238 8.31 10.31 -7.24
C ALA A 238 9.56 9.42 -7.11
N GLY A 239 10.76 10.02 -7.16
CA GLY A 239 12.05 9.30 -7.10
C GLY A 239 12.27 8.25 -8.19
N TYR A 240 11.61 8.36 -9.35
CA TYR A 240 11.59 7.32 -10.39
C TYR A 240 12.99 6.81 -10.83
N GLN A 241 13.96 7.71 -11.02
CA GLN A 241 15.32 7.37 -11.45
C GLN A 241 16.28 7.07 -10.29
N ASN A 242 15.85 7.17 -9.02
CA ASN A 242 16.75 6.92 -7.89
C ASN A 242 17.30 5.51 -8.02
N THR A 243 18.60 5.30 -7.87
CA THR A 243 19.22 3.97 -7.87
C THR A 243 19.83 3.68 -6.50
N VAL A 244 20.72 4.55 -6.04
CA VAL A 244 21.50 4.37 -4.79
C VAL A 244 21.28 5.46 -3.76
N GLY A 245 20.53 6.53 -4.09
CA GLY A 245 20.27 7.64 -3.16
C GLY A 245 19.51 7.19 -1.90
N ASN A 246 19.92 7.68 -0.73
CA ASN A 246 19.41 7.26 0.58
C ASN A 246 18.78 8.41 1.35
N SER A 247 17.89 8.09 2.30
CA SER A 247 17.32 9.05 3.26
C SER A 247 16.63 10.25 2.60
N ASN A 248 16.07 10.07 1.39
CA ASN A 248 15.35 11.12 0.68
C ASN A 248 13.84 11.09 1.01
N THR A 249 13.21 12.27 1.07
CA THR A 249 11.75 12.43 1.21
C THR A 249 11.21 13.20 0.01
N PHE A 250 10.57 12.51 -0.94
CA PHE A 250 9.94 13.11 -2.12
C PHE A 250 8.43 12.95 -2.05
N VAL A 251 7.68 14.05 -2.01
CA VAL A 251 6.22 14.06 -1.87
C VAL A 251 5.62 14.95 -2.95
N GLY A 252 5.06 14.34 -3.99
CA GLY A 252 4.42 15.05 -5.10
C GLY A 252 4.51 14.32 -6.44
N TYR A 253 3.71 14.74 -7.42
CA TYR A 253 3.85 14.28 -8.80
C TYR A 253 5.22 14.69 -9.33
N TYR A 254 6.01 13.72 -9.80
CA TYR A 254 7.38 13.92 -10.31
C TYR A 254 8.40 14.55 -9.33
N ALA A 255 8.11 14.59 -8.02
CA ALA A 255 9.06 15.05 -7.02
C ALA A 255 10.36 14.21 -7.05
N GLY A 256 11.52 14.86 -7.22
CA GLY A 256 12.82 14.18 -7.31
C GLY A 256 12.98 13.18 -8.46
N ARG A 257 12.17 13.26 -9.51
CA ARG A 257 12.05 12.22 -10.54
C ARG A 257 13.39 11.81 -11.18
N GLN A 258 14.28 12.76 -11.46
CA GLN A 258 15.59 12.51 -12.10
C GLN A 258 16.74 12.33 -11.10
N ASN A 259 16.49 12.43 -9.80
CA ASN A 259 17.52 12.15 -8.81
C ASN A 259 17.94 10.67 -8.95
N THR A 260 19.25 10.41 -9.03
CA THR A 260 19.82 9.07 -9.25
C THR A 260 20.61 8.58 -8.04
N GLN A 261 21.46 9.44 -7.48
CA GLN A 261 22.41 9.08 -6.40
C GLN A 261 22.37 10.04 -5.21
N GLY A 262 21.67 11.17 -5.35
CA GLY A 262 21.53 12.18 -4.32
C GLY A 262 20.86 11.62 -3.07
N SER A 263 21.36 12.00 -1.91
CA SER A 263 20.91 11.51 -0.60
C SER A 263 20.54 12.66 0.33
N GLY A 264 19.73 12.42 1.36
CA GLY A 264 19.38 13.43 2.37
C GLY A 264 18.51 14.59 1.85
N ASN A 265 17.86 14.42 0.70
CA ASN A 265 17.03 15.46 0.09
C ASN A 265 15.58 15.46 0.59
N VAL A 266 14.94 16.63 0.62
CA VAL A 266 13.53 16.80 0.97
C VAL A 266 12.85 17.63 -0.11
N PHE A 267 12.05 17.00 -0.97
CA PHE A 267 11.32 17.66 -2.07
C PHE A 267 9.81 17.50 -1.89
N ILE A 268 9.07 18.60 -1.77
CA ILE A 268 7.65 18.61 -1.45
C ILE A 268 6.89 19.51 -2.43
N GLY A 269 5.98 18.90 -3.19
CA GLY A 269 5.03 19.53 -4.12
C GLY A 269 5.17 19.04 -5.58
N TYR A 270 4.30 19.55 -6.46
CA TYR A 270 4.31 19.22 -7.88
C TYR A 270 5.64 19.60 -8.52
N TYR A 271 6.34 18.63 -9.13
CA TYR A 271 7.65 18.80 -9.79
C TYR A 271 8.81 19.29 -8.89
N ALA A 272 8.62 19.34 -7.56
CA ALA A 272 9.65 19.77 -6.62
C ALA A 272 10.96 18.98 -6.79
N GLY A 273 12.06 19.69 -7.04
CA GLY A 273 13.38 19.09 -7.26
C GLY A 273 13.45 18.09 -8.41
N GLN A 274 12.56 18.16 -9.43
CA GLN A 274 12.47 17.13 -10.50
C GLN A 274 13.83 16.79 -11.12
N ASN A 275 14.64 17.81 -11.39
CA ASN A 275 15.94 17.72 -12.07
C ASN A 275 17.14 17.78 -11.11
N GLU A 276 16.91 17.84 -9.80
CA GLU A 276 17.98 17.85 -8.81
C GLU A 276 18.60 16.45 -8.69
N THR A 277 19.93 16.40 -8.72
CA THR A 277 20.74 15.17 -8.67
C THR A 277 21.76 15.17 -7.52
N GLY A 278 21.92 16.31 -6.84
CA GLY A 278 22.74 16.46 -5.66
C GLY A 278 22.14 15.87 -4.39
N SER A 279 22.89 15.99 -3.31
CA SER A 279 22.49 15.62 -1.95
C SER A 279 22.13 16.85 -1.12
N ASP A 280 21.51 16.61 0.03
CA ASP A 280 21.30 17.58 1.10
C ASP A 280 20.50 18.83 0.70
N LYS A 281 19.56 18.71 -0.27
CA LYS A 281 18.73 19.83 -0.74
C LYS A 281 17.31 19.78 -0.21
N LEU A 282 16.76 20.97 0.07
CA LEU A 282 15.35 21.20 0.37
C LEU A 282 14.69 21.96 -0.78
N TYR A 283 13.58 21.45 -1.28
CA TYR A 283 12.69 22.15 -2.23
C TYR A 283 11.26 22.02 -1.71
N ILE A 284 10.60 23.13 -1.41
CA ILE A 284 9.14 23.18 -1.23
C ILE A 284 8.58 24.12 -2.28
N GLU A 285 7.94 23.55 -3.30
CA GLU A 285 7.55 24.24 -4.53
C GLU A 285 6.48 23.44 -5.29
N ASN A 286 5.66 24.12 -6.10
CA ASN A 286 4.59 23.49 -6.88
C ASN A 286 4.78 23.70 -8.40
N SER A 287 6.03 23.72 -8.84
CA SER A 287 6.49 23.89 -10.22
C SER A 287 7.89 23.28 -10.43
N ASP A 288 8.38 23.26 -11.66
CA ASP A 288 9.76 22.92 -12.04
C ASP A 288 10.71 24.14 -12.08
N SER A 289 10.37 25.22 -11.37
CA SER A 289 11.13 26.48 -11.31
C SER A 289 12.54 26.32 -10.72
N ASP A 290 13.53 26.97 -11.36
CA ASP A 290 14.89 27.18 -10.83
C ASP A 290 14.92 28.06 -9.56
N SER A 291 13.80 28.71 -9.23
CA SER A 291 13.62 29.54 -8.03
C SER A 291 12.40 29.06 -7.25
N PRO A 292 12.55 28.04 -6.38
CA PRO A 292 11.46 27.53 -5.55
C PRO A 292 11.09 28.52 -4.43
N LEU A 293 9.85 28.44 -3.96
CA LEU A 293 9.31 29.23 -2.86
C LEU A 293 10.17 29.07 -1.60
N VAL A 294 10.57 27.82 -1.28
CA VAL A 294 11.59 27.51 -0.28
C VAL A 294 12.68 26.63 -0.90
N TYR A 295 13.91 27.13 -0.88
CA TYR A 295 15.14 26.37 -1.13
C TYR A 295 15.89 26.14 0.18
N GLY A 296 16.62 25.04 0.29
CA GLY A 296 17.64 24.89 1.32
C GLY A 296 18.78 23.99 0.90
N ASP A 297 19.90 24.16 1.60
CA ASP A 297 21.11 23.36 1.48
C ASP A 297 21.53 22.97 2.90
N PHE A 298 21.27 21.72 3.27
CA PHE A 298 21.56 21.18 4.60
C PHE A 298 23.06 21.03 4.84
N SER A 299 23.89 20.78 3.81
CA SER A 299 25.35 20.73 3.96
C SER A 299 25.92 22.08 4.42
N ASN A 300 25.34 23.18 3.93
CA ASN A 300 25.78 24.55 4.23
C ASN A 300 24.90 25.26 5.29
N ASN A 301 23.87 24.61 5.83
CA ASN A 301 22.87 25.19 6.74
C ASN A 301 22.17 26.44 6.16
N ILE A 302 21.88 26.44 4.85
CA ILE A 302 21.21 27.55 4.16
C ILE A 302 19.71 27.26 4.07
N LEU A 303 18.89 28.27 4.39
CA LEU A 303 17.49 28.37 4.02
C LEU A 303 17.31 29.65 3.18
N ALA A 304 16.69 29.54 2.01
CA ALA A 304 16.43 30.66 1.12
C ALA A 304 14.97 30.65 0.64
N VAL A 305 14.46 31.84 0.32
CA VAL A 305 13.08 32.06 -0.13
C VAL A 305 13.12 32.72 -1.50
N GLY A 306 12.65 32.04 -2.55
CA GLY A 306 12.60 32.62 -3.91
C GLY A 306 11.57 33.73 -4.06
N GLY A 307 10.48 33.66 -3.27
CA GLY A 307 9.39 34.62 -3.23
C GLY A 307 9.70 35.86 -2.37
N SER A 308 8.80 36.16 -1.43
CA SER A 308 8.95 37.19 -0.40
C SER A 308 8.66 36.59 0.97
N LEU A 309 9.49 36.91 1.96
CA LEU A 309 9.33 36.45 3.34
C LEU A 309 8.48 37.45 4.14
N GLY A 310 7.24 37.08 4.44
CA GLY A 310 6.39 37.79 5.39
C GLY A 310 6.53 37.22 6.80
N VAL A 311 7.00 38.03 7.75
CA VAL A 311 7.03 37.72 9.18
C VAL A 311 5.82 38.40 9.84
N ASN A 312 4.93 37.61 10.43
CA ASN A 312 3.61 38.04 10.93
C ASN A 312 2.70 38.73 9.88
N THR A 313 2.92 38.47 8.59
CA THR A 313 2.02 38.90 7.50
C THR A 313 1.96 37.84 6.40
N LYS A 314 0.82 37.75 5.72
CA LYS A 314 0.64 36.93 4.49
C LYS A 314 0.74 37.76 3.21
N THR A 315 0.77 39.08 3.33
CA THR A 315 0.76 40.04 2.21
C THR A 315 1.94 41.01 2.37
N PRO A 316 3.18 40.60 2.02
CA PRO A 316 4.38 41.44 2.17
C PRO A 316 4.49 42.56 1.11
N GLY A 317 3.50 42.74 0.24
CA GLY A 317 3.52 43.74 -0.83
C GLY A 317 4.70 43.56 -1.78
N SER A 318 5.34 44.67 -2.16
CA SER A 318 6.57 44.68 -2.96
C SER A 318 7.85 44.30 -2.19
N TYR A 319 7.78 44.12 -0.88
CA TYR A 319 8.98 43.85 -0.06
C TYR A 319 9.40 42.38 -0.15
N LYS A 320 10.71 42.15 -0.30
CA LYS A 320 11.31 40.79 -0.24
C LYS A 320 11.39 40.23 1.18
N LEU A 321 11.48 41.12 2.18
CA LEU A 321 11.33 40.81 3.60
C LEU A 321 10.41 41.87 4.21
N TYR A 322 9.26 41.45 4.75
CA TYR A 322 8.35 42.30 5.50
C TYR A 322 8.28 41.76 6.93
N VAL A 323 8.55 42.62 7.93
CA VAL A 323 8.38 42.25 9.36
C VAL A 323 7.28 43.10 9.96
N SER A 324 6.13 42.48 10.27
CA SER A 324 5.08 43.12 11.08
C SER A 324 5.46 42.97 12.57
N GLY A 325 6.33 43.87 13.02
CA GLY A 325 6.92 43.86 14.36
C GLY A 325 8.38 44.36 14.36
N ASN A 326 9.08 44.10 15.45
CA ASN A 326 10.48 44.48 15.61
C ASN A 326 11.42 43.47 14.93
N ALA A 327 12.45 43.97 14.24
CA ALA A 327 13.60 43.18 13.81
C ALA A 327 14.85 43.64 14.57
N TYR A 328 15.68 42.69 15.02
CA TYR A 328 16.92 42.97 15.74
C TYR A 328 18.12 42.50 14.93
N THR A 329 19.12 43.37 14.76
CA THR A 329 20.39 43.04 14.12
C THR A 329 21.55 43.54 14.98
N ILE A 330 22.67 42.81 14.92
CA ILE A 330 23.97 43.22 15.47
C ILE A 330 24.88 43.75 14.33
N GLY A 331 24.52 43.49 13.07
CA GLY A 331 25.28 43.86 11.87
C GLY A 331 24.59 44.93 11.01
N THR A 332 24.95 44.99 9.74
CA THR A 332 24.37 45.94 8.77
C THR A 332 23.13 45.37 8.06
N TRP A 333 22.20 46.25 7.70
CA TRP A 333 21.09 45.96 6.78
C TRP A 333 21.42 46.26 5.31
N GLN A 334 22.42 47.10 5.05
CA GLN A 334 22.74 47.60 3.71
C GLN A 334 24.24 47.45 3.41
N ALA A 335 24.54 47.03 2.19
CA ALA A 335 25.90 47.01 1.67
C ALA A 335 26.23 48.35 0.99
N SER A 336 27.51 48.75 1.06
CA SER A 336 27.97 50.04 0.53
C SER A 336 29.35 49.91 -0.15
N ASP A 337 29.55 48.85 -0.92
CA ASP A 337 30.77 48.65 -1.72
C ASP A 337 30.82 49.62 -2.92
N ILE A 338 31.99 50.21 -3.20
CA ILE A 338 32.16 51.12 -4.33
C ILE A 338 31.98 50.42 -5.69
N ARG A 339 32.29 49.12 -5.78
CA ARG A 339 32.14 48.31 -7.01
C ARG A 339 30.68 48.12 -7.41
N TRP A 340 29.74 48.35 -6.49
CA TRP A 340 28.30 48.25 -6.72
C TRP A 340 27.64 49.64 -6.92
N LYS A 341 28.45 50.70 -7.05
CA LYS A 341 28.00 52.08 -7.25
C LYS A 341 28.59 52.67 -8.54
N LYS A 342 27.84 53.58 -9.16
CA LYS A 342 28.23 54.36 -10.34
C LYS A 342 27.68 55.77 -10.21
N ASN A 343 28.22 56.72 -10.99
CA ASN A 343 27.78 58.12 -11.01
C ASN A 343 27.78 58.77 -9.61
N ILE A 344 28.86 58.57 -8.85
CA ILE A 344 29.00 59.06 -7.47
C ILE A 344 29.30 60.57 -7.51
N SER A 345 28.48 61.36 -6.82
CA SER A 345 28.63 62.81 -6.65
C SER A 345 28.34 63.21 -5.19
N PRO A 346 28.76 64.40 -4.73
CA PRO A 346 28.34 64.96 -3.44
C PRO A 346 26.81 65.16 -3.34
N ILE A 347 26.31 65.35 -2.12
CA ILE A 347 24.90 65.68 -1.88
C ILE A 347 24.78 67.19 -1.67
N ASP A 348 24.36 67.90 -2.70
CA ASP A 348 24.24 69.37 -2.66
C ASP A 348 22.94 69.84 -1.98
N HIS A 349 22.98 71.04 -1.38
CA HIS A 349 21.86 71.69 -0.69
C HIS A 349 21.28 70.83 0.44
N ALA A 350 22.14 70.14 1.17
CA ALA A 350 21.76 69.17 2.18
C ALA A 350 21.06 69.83 3.38
N LEU A 351 21.55 70.98 3.83
CA LEU A 351 20.96 71.77 4.92
C LEU A 351 19.58 72.28 4.52
N ASP A 352 19.43 72.87 3.32
CA ASP A 352 18.15 73.39 2.82
C ASP A 352 17.08 72.30 2.71
N LYS A 353 17.48 71.07 2.37
CA LYS A 353 16.59 69.90 2.34
C LYS A 353 16.16 69.48 3.75
N ILE A 354 17.12 69.35 4.68
CA ILE A 354 16.83 68.98 6.08
C ILE A 354 15.95 70.03 6.77
N MET A 355 16.19 71.32 6.55
CA MET A 355 15.42 72.41 7.16
C MET A 355 13.95 72.49 6.70
N LYS A 356 13.58 71.78 5.63
CA LYS A 356 12.19 71.65 5.14
C LYS A 356 11.46 70.44 5.74
N LEU A 357 12.15 69.52 6.42
CA LEU A 357 11.55 68.34 7.02
C LEU A 357 10.90 68.66 8.38
N ARG A 358 9.76 68.01 8.66
CA ARG A 358 9.02 68.19 9.91
C ARG A 358 9.07 66.92 10.77
N GLY A 359 9.82 66.98 11.87
CA GLY A 359 9.77 65.97 12.92
C GLY A 359 8.41 65.97 13.64
N VAL A 360 7.80 64.80 13.79
CA VAL A 360 6.48 64.62 14.41
C VAL A 360 6.51 63.55 15.51
N ARG A 361 5.57 63.66 16.46
CA ARG A 361 5.19 62.58 17.38
C ARG A 361 3.80 62.10 17.00
N TYR A 362 3.59 60.80 16.95
CA TYR A 362 2.31 60.19 16.52
C TYR A 362 1.99 58.92 17.33
N LYS A 363 0.76 58.44 17.19
CA LYS A 363 0.34 57.09 17.55
C LYS A 363 -0.15 56.40 16.29
N TRP A 364 -0.01 55.08 16.22
CA TRP A 364 -0.62 54.31 15.16
C TRP A 364 -2.14 54.21 15.35
N LYS A 365 -2.88 54.08 14.25
CA LYS A 365 -4.33 53.90 14.23
C LYS A 365 -4.67 52.42 14.43
N THR A 366 -4.42 51.89 15.63
CA THR A 366 -4.66 50.49 16.00
C THR A 366 -6.11 50.06 15.80
N ASP A 367 -7.05 50.97 16.05
CA ASP A 367 -8.49 50.68 16.02
C ASP A 367 -9.06 50.65 14.58
N GLU A 368 -8.44 51.40 13.66
CA GLU A 368 -8.82 51.43 12.23
C GLU A 368 -8.12 50.33 11.41
N TYR A 369 -6.95 49.86 11.88
CA TYR A 369 -6.11 48.87 11.19
C TYR A 369 -5.58 47.78 12.15
N PRO A 370 -6.48 47.04 12.83
CA PRO A 370 -6.08 46.02 13.82
C PRO A 370 -5.23 44.90 13.21
N GLU A 371 -5.42 44.60 11.92
CA GLU A 371 -4.67 43.57 11.19
C GLU A 371 -3.19 43.90 10.99
N LYS A 372 -2.79 45.17 11.14
CA LYS A 372 -1.40 45.62 11.01
C LYS A 372 -0.57 45.38 12.27
N ASN A 373 -1.20 45.06 13.42
CA ASN A 373 -0.54 44.81 14.71
C ASN A 373 0.46 45.91 15.10
N PHE A 374 0.07 47.18 14.92
CA PHE A 374 0.93 48.31 15.25
C PHE A 374 1.19 48.44 16.77
N PRO A 375 2.36 48.97 17.20
CA PRO A 375 2.61 49.25 18.60
C PRO A 375 1.74 50.42 19.11
N GLU A 376 1.10 50.23 20.27
CA GLU A 376 0.24 51.26 20.91
C GLU A 376 1.05 52.45 21.48
N THR A 377 2.36 52.30 21.64
CA THR A 377 3.22 53.32 22.25
C THR A 377 3.43 54.52 21.31
N PRO A 378 3.49 55.77 21.83
CA PRO A 378 3.78 56.94 21.01
C PRO A 378 5.13 56.86 20.32
N GLN A 379 5.13 57.08 19.01
CA GLN A 379 6.32 57.06 18.15
C GLN A 379 6.77 58.48 17.80
N ILE A 380 8.00 58.59 17.29
CA ILE A 380 8.55 59.80 16.66
C ILE A 380 9.02 59.47 15.24
N GLY A 381 9.01 60.46 14.35
CA GLY A 381 9.45 60.26 12.96
C GLY A 381 9.10 61.43 12.04
N LEU A 382 8.99 61.10 10.75
CA LEU A 382 8.58 61.99 9.66
C LEU A 382 7.29 61.43 9.01
N ILE A 383 6.51 62.32 8.39
CA ILE A 383 5.40 61.92 7.51
C ILE A 383 5.94 61.70 6.10
N ALA A 384 5.76 60.51 5.53
CA ALA A 384 6.33 60.16 4.23
C ALA A 384 5.81 61.06 3.10
N GLN A 385 4.52 61.40 3.12
CA GLN A 385 3.84 62.30 2.18
C GLN A 385 4.37 63.74 2.24
N GLU A 386 4.91 64.19 3.38
CA GLU A 386 5.57 65.49 3.53
C GLU A 386 7.05 65.42 3.13
N THR A 387 7.68 64.25 3.27
CA THR A 387 9.10 64.03 2.99
C THR A 387 9.37 63.88 1.48
N GLU A 388 8.51 63.15 0.77
CA GLU A 388 8.63 62.84 -0.66
C GLU A 388 8.83 64.07 -1.59
N PRO A 389 8.06 65.17 -1.49
CA PRO A 389 8.27 66.34 -2.35
C PRO A 389 9.55 67.13 -2.02
N VAL A 390 10.22 66.85 -0.89
CA VAL A 390 11.48 67.50 -0.50
C VAL A 390 12.68 66.62 -0.87
N ILE A 391 12.59 65.31 -0.60
CA ILE A 391 13.67 64.33 -0.79
C ILE A 391 13.04 62.98 -1.21
N PRO A 392 12.70 62.79 -2.49
CA PRO A 392 11.99 61.60 -2.96
C PRO A 392 12.78 60.31 -2.74
N GLU A 393 14.12 60.37 -2.71
CA GLU A 393 14.99 59.21 -2.51
C GLU A 393 14.84 58.54 -1.13
N LEU A 394 14.25 59.26 -0.16
CA LEU A 394 13.94 58.73 1.17
C LEU A 394 12.63 57.93 1.22
N VAL A 395 11.74 58.06 0.23
CA VAL A 395 10.38 57.51 0.32
C VAL A 395 10.20 56.36 -0.66
N ASN A 396 9.88 55.19 -0.12
CA ASN A 396 9.47 54.04 -0.91
C ASN A 396 7.94 53.94 -0.87
N THR A 397 7.30 53.64 -2.00
CA THR A 397 5.86 53.38 -2.10
C THR A 397 5.66 51.92 -2.47
N ASP A 398 4.78 51.19 -1.77
CA ASP A 398 4.44 49.81 -2.11
C ASP A 398 3.34 49.71 -3.18
N THR A 399 2.98 48.48 -3.56
CA THR A 399 1.94 48.19 -4.57
C THR A 399 0.56 48.72 -4.19
N ASP A 400 0.30 48.90 -2.90
CA ASP A 400 -1.00 49.25 -2.35
C ASP A 400 -1.09 50.78 -2.11
N GLY A 401 0.01 51.51 -2.36
CA GLY A 401 0.14 52.96 -2.22
C GLY A 401 0.63 53.42 -0.84
N TYR A 402 0.95 52.51 0.09
CA TYR A 402 1.52 52.91 1.38
C TYR A 402 2.96 53.37 1.21
N LYS A 403 3.34 54.41 1.95
CA LYS A 403 4.65 55.06 1.87
C LYS A 403 5.46 54.84 3.15
N ALA A 404 6.72 54.47 2.98
CA ALA A 404 7.68 54.24 4.06
C ALA A 404 8.93 55.11 3.90
N VAL A 405 9.47 55.61 5.01
CA VAL A 405 10.70 56.45 5.02
C VAL A 405 11.92 55.59 5.34
N SER A 406 12.91 55.62 4.44
CA SER A 406 14.26 55.09 4.62
C SER A 406 15.08 56.00 5.54
N TYR A 407 14.89 55.88 6.86
CA TYR A 407 15.61 56.68 7.86
C TYR A 407 17.14 56.50 7.78
N GLU A 408 17.62 55.34 7.35
CA GLU A 408 19.05 55.07 7.18
C GLU A 408 19.71 56.00 6.15
N LYS A 409 18.97 56.40 5.11
CA LYS A 409 19.41 57.34 4.07
C LYS A 409 19.45 58.81 4.54
N LEU A 410 18.82 59.16 5.67
CA LEU A 410 18.98 60.50 6.26
C LEU A 410 20.40 60.72 6.79
N THR A 411 21.09 59.68 7.27
CA THR A 411 22.43 59.79 7.85
C THR A 411 23.44 60.50 6.93
N PRO A 412 23.68 60.08 5.67
CA PRO A 412 24.61 60.78 4.78
C PRO A 412 24.15 62.20 4.43
N LEU A 413 22.85 62.46 4.33
CA LEU A 413 22.31 63.81 4.09
C LEU A 413 22.58 64.73 5.29
N LEU A 414 22.40 64.23 6.53
CA LEU A 414 22.72 64.96 7.75
C LEU A 414 24.22 65.26 7.86
N VAL A 415 25.09 64.36 7.38
CA VAL A 415 26.55 64.59 7.35
C VAL A 415 26.90 65.78 6.45
N GLU A 416 26.34 65.87 5.23
CA GLU A 416 26.58 67.04 4.37
C GLU A 416 25.90 68.30 4.90
N ALA A 417 24.69 68.20 5.47
CA ALA A 417 24.00 69.35 6.09
C ALA A 417 24.81 69.97 7.26
N ILE A 418 25.45 69.14 8.08
CA ILE A 418 26.34 69.57 9.17
C ILE A 418 27.61 70.24 8.61
N LYS A 419 28.16 69.74 7.50
CA LYS A 419 29.31 70.37 6.83
C LYS A 419 28.95 71.74 6.24
N GLU A 420 27.80 71.85 5.57
CA GLU A 420 27.27 73.12 5.05
C GLU A 420 27.05 74.13 6.19
N GLN A 421 26.37 73.72 7.28
CA GLN A 421 26.18 74.55 8.47
C GLN A 421 27.52 74.97 9.10
N GLN A 422 28.49 74.06 9.20
CA GLN A 422 29.82 74.36 9.74
C GLN A 422 30.62 75.32 8.84
N ALA A 423 30.39 75.33 7.53
CA ALA A 423 30.97 76.32 6.62
C ALA A 423 30.37 77.71 6.88
N GLN A 424 29.04 77.83 6.95
CA GLN A 424 28.34 79.08 7.29
C GLN A 424 28.79 79.66 8.64
N ILE A 425 28.97 78.81 9.67
CA ILE A 425 29.48 79.23 10.99
C ILE A 425 30.90 79.81 10.88
N LYS A 426 31.78 79.22 10.05
CA LYS A 426 33.16 79.73 9.86
C LYS A 426 33.18 81.07 9.11
N GLU A 427 32.30 81.23 8.12
CA GLU A 427 32.14 82.48 7.37
C GLU A 427 31.68 83.62 8.30
N LEU A 428 30.61 83.40 9.06
CA LEU A 428 30.12 84.35 10.07
C LEU A 428 31.17 84.68 11.14
N GLN A 429 31.97 83.70 11.58
CA GLN A 429 33.08 83.94 12.50
C GLN A 429 34.17 84.83 11.89
N ALA A 430 34.51 84.62 10.61
CA ALA A 430 35.50 85.44 9.90
C ALA A 430 35.00 86.88 9.73
N GLU A 431 33.72 87.06 9.37
CA GLU A 431 33.07 88.37 9.26
C GLU A 431 33.06 89.10 10.62
N ILE A 432 32.68 88.43 11.71
CA ILE A 432 32.72 89.00 13.07
C ILE A 432 34.14 89.45 13.46
N GLN A 433 35.18 88.70 13.09
CA GLN A 433 36.57 89.11 13.38
C GLN A 433 37.03 90.29 12.51
N LYS A 434 36.61 90.35 11.24
CA LYS A 434 36.84 91.51 10.36
C LYS A 434 36.19 92.77 10.96
N LEU A 435 34.90 92.71 11.29
CA LEU A 435 34.15 93.82 11.89
C LEU A 435 34.75 94.30 13.22
N LYS A 436 35.23 93.36 14.07
CA LYS A 436 35.97 93.70 15.30
C LYS A 436 37.30 94.42 15.03
N THR A 437 38.00 94.04 13.96
CA THR A 437 39.29 94.64 13.57
C THR A 437 39.11 96.02 12.96
N GLU A 438 38.01 96.25 12.23
CA GLU A 438 37.63 97.55 11.69
C GLU A 438 37.23 98.50 12.82
N ARG A 439 36.38 98.07 13.76
CA ARG A 439 35.95 98.83 14.95
C ARG A 439 37.02 99.03 16.05
N LEU A 440 38.28 98.73 15.75
CA LEU A 440 39.47 99.03 16.57
C LEU A 440 40.41 100.03 15.87
N LYS A 441 40.06 100.50 14.67
CA LYS A 441 40.78 101.52 13.91
C LYS A 441 40.07 102.88 13.89
N ASP A 442 38.78 102.87 14.24
CA ASP A 442 37.95 104.04 14.56
C ASP A 442 37.97 104.29 16.08
#